data_AF-A0A521UCH2-F1
#
_entry.id   AF-A0A521UCH2-F1
#
_cell.length_a   1.000
_cell.length_b   1.000
_cell.length_c   1.000
_cell.angle_alpha   90.00
_cell.angle_beta   90.00
_cell.angle_gamma   90.00
#
_symmetry.space_group_name_H-M   'P 1'
#
loop_
_entity.id
_entity.type
_entity.pdbx_description
1 polymer ?
#
loop_
_entity_poly.entity_id
_entity_poly.type
_entity_poly.pdbx_seq_one_letter_code
_entity_poly.pdbx_strand_id
1 'polypeptide(L)'
;HMQPEQTVQAHKDLRGRWLLPIHNGTFDLAMHPWTEPFERVVALAAAQGIALTTPRMGERVDLHAPQAMTPWWREVTTPEATKVAILESRSQP
;
A
#
# COMPACT_ATOMS: atom_id res chain seq x y z
N HIS A 1 -13.58 -6.35 3.44
CA HIS A 1 -12.43 -5.46 3.14
C HIS A 1 -12.88 -4.01 3.24
N MET A 2 -12.00 -3.13 3.73
CA MET A 2 -12.23 -1.68 3.71
C MET A 2 -11.59 -1.08 2.46
N GLN A 3 -12.27 -0.13 1.83
CA GLN A 3 -11.69 0.74 0.80
C GLN A 3 -10.73 1.76 1.44
N PRO A 4 -9.74 2.31 0.70
CA PRO A 4 -8.80 3.29 1.22
C PRO A 4 -9.46 4.48 1.94
N GLU A 5 -10.58 4.98 1.42
CA GLU A 5 -11.36 6.07 2.00
C GLU A 5 -11.95 5.68 3.37
N GLN A 6 -12.46 4.45 3.49
CA GLN A 6 -12.99 3.92 4.74
C GLN A 6 -11.87 3.73 5.77
N THR A 7 -10.68 3.27 5.33
CA THR A 7 -9.50 3.11 6.19
C THR A 7 -9.07 4.45 6.78
N VAL A 8 -9.01 5.49 5.93
CA VAL A 8 -8.65 6.84 6.36
C VAL A 8 -9.71 7.44 7.30
N GLN A 9 -10.99 7.20 7.03
CA GLN A 9 -12.07 7.63 7.93
C GLN A 9 -11.96 6.95 9.30
N ALA A 10 -11.77 5.63 9.34
CA ALA A 10 -11.61 4.92 10.60
C ALA A 10 -10.38 5.39 11.41
N HIS A 11 -9.27 5.73 10.73
CA HIS A 11 -8.10 6.31 11.38
C HIS A 11 -8.43 7.62 12.10
N LYS A 12 -9.23 8.49 11.46
CA LYS A 12 -9.70 9.75 12.06
C LYS A 12 -10.64 9.51 13.23
N ASP A 13 -11.60 8.62 13.08
CA ASP A 13 -12.58 8.30 14.11
C ASP A 13 -11.91 7.78 15.39
N LEU A 14 -10.85 6.99 15.23
CA LEU A 14 -10.02 6.45 16.32
C LEU A 14 -8.97 7.43 16.84
N ARG A 15 -8.85 8.63 16.26
CA ARG A 15 -7.84 9.64 16.59
C ARG A 15 -6.42 9.06 16.53
N GLY A 16 -6.15 8.26 15.50
CA GLY A 16 -4.84 7.67 15.28
C GLY A 16 -3.75 8.74 15.12
N ARG A 17 -2.55 8.46 15.62
CA ARG A 17 -1.38 9.34 15.41
C ARG A 17 -0.66 9.03 14.10
N TRP A 18 -0.61 7.75 13.74
CA TRP A 18 0.03 7.24 12.54
C TRP A 18 -0.87 6.20 11.88
N LEU A 19 -0.93 6.22 10.56
CA LEU A 19 -1.59 5.21 9.75
C LEU A 19 -0.53 4.24 9.21
N LEU A 20 -0.72 2.95 9.49
CA LEU A 20 0.04 1.84 8.91
C LEU A 20 -0.94 0.97 8.13
N PRO A 21 -0.99 1.05 6.79
CA PRO A 21 -1.86 0.20 5.98
C PRO A 21 -1.33 -1.25 6.00
N ILE A 22 -2.25 -2.19 6.20
CA ILE A 22 -1.98 -3.63 6.24
C ILE A 22 -2.93 -4.38 5.29
N HIS A 23 -2.71 -5.69 5.12
CA HIS A 23 -3.53 -6.55 4.24
C HIS A 23 -3.49 -6.14 2.74
N ASN A 24 -2.40 -5.51 2.30
CA ASN A 24 -2.15 -5.10 0.92
C ASN A 24 -0.94 -5.83 0.31
N GLY A 25 -0.98 -6.12 -1.00
CA GLY A 25 0.20 -6.53 -1.78
C GLY A 25 0.72 -7.96 -1.55
N THR A 26 -0.01 -8.83 -0.86
CA THR A 26 0.40 -10.23 -0.62
C THR A 26 -0.30 -11.25 -1.52
N PHE A 27 -1.56 -11.00 -1.87
CA PHE A 27 -2.37 -11.91 -2.70
C PHE A 27 -3.11 -11.13 -3.79
N ASP A 28 -3.19 -11.71 -4.98
CA ASP A 28 -4.04 -11.19 -6.04
C ASP A 28 -5.50 -11.59 -5.78
N LEU A 29 -6.22 -10.69 -5.11
CA LEU A 29 -7.62 -10.89 -4.71
C LEU A 29 -8.55 -9.83 -5.32
N ALA A 30 -8.04 -9.00 -6.25
CA ALA A 30 -8.78 -7.89 -6.83
C ALA A 30 -8.31 -7.57 -8.25
N MET A 31 -9.22 -7.08 -9.09
CA MET A 31 -8.96 -6.81 -10.52
C MET A 31 -8.05 -5.60 -10.78
N HIS A 32 -7.71 -4.82 -9.75
CA HIS A 32 -6.88 -3.63 -9.89
C HIS A 32 -5.39 -3.98 -9.73
N PRO A 33 -4.46 -3.17 -10.28
CA PRO A 33 -3.04 -3.30 -9.98
C PRO A 33 -2.81 -3.37 -8.47
N TRP A 34 -1.93 -4.27 -8.03
CA TRP A 34 -1.65 -4.46 -6.60
C TRP A 34 -1.08 -3.20 -5.92
N THR A 35 -0.55 -2.25 -6.69
CA THR A 35 -0.05 -0.95 -6.23
C THR A 35 -1.15 0.10 -6.03
N GLU A 36 -2.35 -0.08 -6.62
CA GLU A 36 -3.44 0.92 -6.54
C GLU A 36 -3.82 1.27 -5.10
N PRO A 37 -4.00 0.30 -4.17
CA PRO A 37 -4.33 0.63 -2.79
C PRO A 37 -3.28 1.50 -2.09
N PHE A 38 -2.00 1.27 -2.39
CA PHE A 38 -0.91 2.09 -1.86
C PHE A 38 -0.96 3.52 -2.40
N GLU A 39 -1.16 3.69 -3.71
CA GLU A 39 -1.26 5.02 -4.31
C GLU A 39 -2.45 5.81 -3.75
N ARG A 40 -3.61 5.16 -3.61
CA ARG A 40 -4.82 5.79 -3.08
C ARG A 40 -4.67 6.19 -1.61
N VAL A 41 -4.13 5.32 -0.76
CA VAL A 41 -3.96 5.66 0.67
C VAL A 41 -2.95 6.78 0.87
N VAL A 42 -1.88 6.82 0.06
CA VAL A 42 -0.90 7.92 0.07
C VAL A 42 -1.55 9.26 -0.29
N ALA A 43 -2.31 9.30 -1.39
CA ALA A 43 -3.00 10.52 -1.81
C ALA A 43 -4.00 11.00 -0.75
N LEU A 44 -4.80 10.10 -0.19
CA LEU A 44 -5.78 10.43 0.84
C LEU A 44 -5.13 10.90 2.15
N ALA A 45 -4.04 10.25 2.58
CA ALA A 45 -3.32 10.65 3.79
C ALA A 45 -2.70 12.04 3.63
N ALA A 46 -2.07 12.32 2.48
CA ALA A 46 -1.51 13.63 2.17
C ALA A 46 -2.59 14.73 2.14
N ALA A 47 -3.71 14.49 1.47
CA ALA A 47 -4.81 15.45 1.38
C ALA A 47 -5.45 15.76 2.75
N GLN A 48 -5.33 14.85 3.71
CA GLN A 48 -5.98 14.94 5.02
C GLN A 48 -4.99 15.22 6.17
N GLY A 49 -3.71 15.44 5.87
CA GLY A 49 -2.68 15.72 6.87
C GLY A 49 -2.41 14.56 7.84
N ILE A 50 -2.61 13.31 7.38
CA ILE A 50 -2.40 12.11 8.19
C ILE A 50 -0.94 11.65 8.07
N ALA A 51 -0.29 11.43 9.22
CA ALA A 51 1.03 10.81 9.24
C ALA A 51 0.92 9.34 8.82
N LEU A 52 1.56 9.00 7.71
CA LEU A 52 1.50 7.68 7.08
C LEU A 52 2.88 7.02 7.16
N THR A 53 2.92 5.74 7.50
CA THR A 53 4.11 4.89 7.42
C THR A 53 3.84 3.71 6.51
N THR A 54 4.83 3.34 5.69
CA THR A 54 4.74 2.23 4.73
C THR A 54 6.04 1.44 4.73
N PRO A 55 6.34 0.71 5.81
CA PRO A 55 7.55 -0.11 5.89
C PRO A 55 7.61 -1.08 4.70
N ARG A 56 8.81 -1.36 4.22
CA ARG A 56 9.02 -2.46 3.27
C ARG A 56 8.60 -3.78 3.92
N MET A 57 8.24 -4.75 3.09
CA MET A 57 7.92 -6.09 3.61
C MET A 57 9.11 -6.66 4.40
N GLY A 58 8.87 -7.02 5.67
CA GLY A 58 9.90 -7.49 6.59
C GLY A 58 10.68 -6.40 7.34
N GLU A 59 10.43 -5.11 7.05
CA GLU A 59 11.07 -4.01 7.76
C GLU A 59 10.47 -3.79 9.16
N ARG A 60 11.33 -3.51 10.14
CA ARG A 60 10.94 -3.24 11.52
C ARG A 60 10.31 -1.85 11.65
N VAL A 61 9.18 -1.76 12.33
CA VAL A 61 8.54 -0.47 12.69
C VAL A 61 8.77 -0.17 14.17
N ASP A 62 9.22 1.04 14.47
CA ASP A 62 9.18 1.60 15.82
C ASP A 62 7.80 2.23 16.06
N LEU A 63 7.06 1.75 17.06
CA LEU A 63 5.69 2.23 17.34
C LEU A 63 5.67 3.59 18.04
N HIS A 64 6.77 4.01 18.65
CA HIS A 64 6.89 5.32 19.28
C HIS A 64 7.32 6.39 18.28
N ALA A 65 8.14 6.01 17.30
CA ALA A 65 8.60 6.89 16.23
C ALA A 65 8.58 6.18 14.86
N PRO A 66 7.40 5.94 14.26
CA PRO A 66 7.32 5.34 12.94
C PRO A 66 8.03 6.19 11.89
N GLN A 67 8.64 5.52 10.92
CA GLN A 67 9.26 6.22 9.79
C GLN A 67 8.20 6.76 8.85
N ALA A 68 8.46 7.94 8.27
CA ALA A 68 7.59 8.53 7.26
C ALA A 68 7.47 7.62 6.03
N MET A 69 6.32 7.68 5.36
CA MET A 69 6.01 6.92 4.15
C MET A 69 7.12 7.03 3.10
N THR A 70 7.52 5.86 2.58
CA THR A 70 8.39 5.73 1.41
C THR A 70 7.67 4.85 0.36
N PRO A 71 7.61 5.29 -0.91
CA PRO A 71 6.84 4.58 -1.94
C PRO A 71 7.65 3.44 -2.59
N TRP A 72 8.18 2.52 -1.79
CA TRP A 72 9.07 1.44 -2.23
C TRP A 72 8.48 0.54 -3.32
N TRP A 73 7.15 0.43 -3.41
CA TRP A 73 6.47 -0.36 -4.45
C TRP A 73 6.68 0.22 -5.86
N ARG A 74 7.01 1.51 -5.98
CA ARG A 74 7.30 2.14 -7.27
C ARG A 74 8.63 1.67 -7.86
N GLU A 75 9.56 1.24 -7.01
CA GLU A 75 10.89 0.75 -7.43
C GLU A 75 10.84 -0.70 -7.95
N VAL A 76 9.97 -1.53 -7.36
CA VAL A 76 9.78 -2.93 -7.76
C VAL A 76 8.93 -3.09 -9.02
N THR A 77 8.24 -2.03 -9.45
CA THR A 77 7.45 -2.01 -10.70
C THR A 77 8.36 -1.60 -11.86
N THR A 78 9.42 -2.36 -12.11
CA THR A 78 10.36 -2.16 -13.23
C THR A 78 9.85 -2.94 -14.47
N PRO A 79 10.17 -2.57 -15.72
CA PRO A 79 9.65 -3.21 -16.95
C PRO A 79 9.85 -4.73 -17.02
N GLU A 80 10.81 -5.28 -16.27
CA GLU A 80 11.13 -6.70 -16.21
C GLU A 80 10.07 -7.51 -15.43
N ALA A 81 9.52 -6.94 -14.35
CA ALA A 81 8.41 -7.56 -13.60
C ALA A 81 7.12 -7.60 -14.44
N THR A 82 6.89 -6.57 -15.28
CA THR A 82 5.78 -6.56 -16.24
C THR A 82 5.91 -7.65 -17.30
N LYS A 83 7.14 -7.98 -17.73
CA LYS A 83 7.39 -9.00 -18.74
C LYS A 83 7.10 -10.42 -18.20
N VAL A 84 7.47 -10.69 -16.95
CA VAL A 84 7.17 -11.96 -16.27
C VAL A 84 5.66 -12.14 -16.08
N ALA A 85 4.96 -11.11 -15.61
CA ALA A 85 3.50 -11.18 -15.44
C ALA A 85 2.74 -11.41 -16.77
N ILE A 86 3.19 -10.82 -17.88
CA ILE A 86 2.60 -11.04 -19.21
C ILE A 86 2.90 -12.44 -19.76
N LEU A 87 4.07 -13.02 -19.44
CA LEU A 87 4.43 -14.37 -19.87
C LEU A 87 3.67 -15.44 -19.07
N GLU A 88 3.45 -15.20 -17.78
CA GLU A 88 2.66 -16.08 -16.90
C GLU A 88 1.17 -16.04 -17.25
N SER A 89 0.60 -14.87 -17.56
CA SER A 89 -0.80 -14.74 -17.99
C SER A 89 -1.10 -15.34 -19.38
N ARG A 90 -0.05 -15.64 -20.17
CA ARG A 90 -0.15 -16.28 -21.49
C ARG A 90 0.08 -17.79 -21.46
N SER A 91 0.42 -18.33 -20.28
CA SER A 91 0.81 -19.73 -20.10
C SER A 91 -0.22 -20.53 -19.27
N GLN A 92 -1.35 -19.92 -18.89
CA GLN A 92 -2.51 -20.65 -18.37
C GLN A 92 -3.50 -20.94 -19.51
N PRO A 93 -3.91 -22.22 -19.70
CA PRO A 93 -4.81 -22.65 -20.76
C PRO A 93 -6.25 -22.15 -20.59
#